data_AF-A0A521CJY9-F1
#
_entry.id   AF-A0A521CJY9-F1
#
_cell.length_a   1.000
_cell.length_b   1.000
_cell.length_c   1.000
_cell.angle_alpha   90.00
_cell.angle_beta   90.00
_cell.angle_gamma   90.00
#
_symmetry.space_group_name_H-M   'P 1'
#
loop_
_entity.id
_entity.type
_entity.pdbx_description
1 polymer ?
#
loop_
_entity_poly.entity_id
_entity_poly.type
_entity_poly.pdbx_seq_one_letter_code
_entity_poly.pdbx_strand_id
1 'polypeptide(L)'
;MDRKQQLSNVAFGGDWSEAVEPGERTALCLLRLAEAVRNCQEEDPATPDVLEALDWLAARISRGALLRSAFLKAAQHPIPELRQSELWRTLRTIRSLVGEAAGR
;
A
#
# COMPACT_ATOMS: atom_id res chain seq x y z
N MET A 1 -27.05 -5.00 -0.88
CA MET A 1 -25.95 -5.92 -1.21
C MET A 1 -24.70 -5.44 -0.49
N ASP A 2 -24.24 -6.26 0.46
CA ASP A 2 -23.17 -5.97 1.41
C ASP A 2 -21.78 -6.03 0.76
N ARG A 3 -21.13 -4.87 0.61
CA ARG A 3 -19.74 -4.73 0.11
C ARG A 3 -18.70 -4.85 1.22
N LYS A 4 -18.92 -5.70 2.23
CA LYS A 4 -18.12 -5.68 3.47
C LYS A 4 -17.35 -6.96 3.82
N GLN A 5 -17.35 -7.99 2.99
CA GLN A 5 -16.66 -9.25 3.34
C GLN A 5 -15.84 -9.92 2.22
N GLN A 6 -15.49 -9.22 1.14
CA GLN A 6 -14.89 -9.89 -0.03
C GLN A 6 -13.36 -9.80 -0.17
N LEU A 7 -12.62 -9.34 0.84
CA LEU A 7 -11.17 -9.13 0.71
C LEU A 7 -10.34 -9.91 1.73
N SER A 8 -10.93 -10.84 2.48
CA SER A 8 -10.24 -11.49 3.60
C SER A 8 -9.37 -12.70 3.21
N ASN A 9 -9.26 -13.09 1.94
CA ASN A 9 -8.44 -14.26 1.55
C ASN A 9 -8.05 -14.20 0.06
N VAL A 10 -7.35 -13.16 -0.37
CA VAL A 10 -6.78 -13.17 -1.71
C VAL A 10 -5.29 -12.87 -1.64
N ALA A 11 -4.50 -13.93 -1.59
CA ALA A 11 -3.17 -13.92 -2.16
C ALA A 11 -3.34 -13.69 -3.67
N PHE A 12 -3.27 -12.42 -4.09
CA PHE A 12 -3.37 -12.03 -5.50
C PHE A 12 -2.02 -12.33 -6.20
N GLY A 13 -1.65 -13.61 -6.26
CA GLY A 13 -0.57 -14.14 -7.10
C GLY A 13 -1.07 -14.57 -8.48
N GLY A 14 -2.18 -14.00 -8.95
CA GLY A 14 -2.84 -14.32 -10.21
C GLY A 14 -2.86 -13.10 -11.12
N ASP A 15 -2.21 -13.25 -12.27
CA ASP A 15 -2.19 -12.40 -13.46
C ASP A 15 -2.86 -11.01 -13.32
N TRP A 16 -2.05 -9.99 -13.00
CA TRP A 16 -2.42 -8.56 -12.95
C TRP A 16 -2.81 -7.96 -14.33
N SER A 17 -3.10 -8.82 -15.31
CA SER A 17 -3.31 -8.52 -16.73
C SER A 17 -4.78 -8.41 -17.15
N GLU A 18 -5.72 -8.79 -16.29
CA GLU A 18 -7.13 -8.46 -16.54
C GLU A 18 -7.35 -6.95 -16.40
N ALA A 19 -8.13 -6.38 -17.31
CA ALA A 19 -8.35 -4.95 -17.49
C ALA A 19 -8.98 -4.27 -16.26
N VAL A 20 -8.19 -4.03 -15.22
CA VAL A 20 -8.59 -3.27 -14.03
C VAL A 20 -8.51 -1.78 -14.38
N GLU A 21 -9.63 -1.07 -14.24
CA GLU A 21 -9.66 0.38 -14.42
C GLU A 21 -8.63 1.06 -13.49
N PRO A 22 -7.91 2.09 -13.95
CA PRO A 22 -6.82 2.71 -13.17
C PRO A 22 -7.20 3.14 -11.74
N GLY A 23 -8.46 3.53 -11.53
CA GLY A 23 -9.01 3.87 -10.21
C GLY A 23 -9.19 2.66 -9.29
N GLU A 24 -9.62 1.52 -9.83
CA GLU A 24 -9.76 0.27 -9.06
C GLU A 24 -8.40 -0.28 -8.66
N ARG A 25 -7.41 -0.23 -9.56
CA ARG A 25 -6.04 -0.66 -9.25
C ARG A 25 -5.42 0.20 -8.16
N THR A 26 -5.66 1.51 -8.19
CA THR A 26 -5.24 2.43 -7.13
C THR A 26 -5.82 2.03 -5.78
N ALA A 27 -7.12 1.76 -5.72
CA ALA A 27 -7.80 1.37 -4.49
C ALA A 27 -7.26 0.05 -3.94
N LEU A 28 -7.01 -0.94 -4.81
CA LEU A 28 -6.43 -2.23 -4.44
C LEU A 28 -5.02 -2.10 -3.87
N CYS A 29 -4.14 -1.32 -4.51
CA CYS A 29 -2.79 -1.08 -3.99
C CYS A 29 -2.82 -0.38 -2.63
N LEU A 30 -3.67 0.64 -2.45
CA LEU A 30 -3.83 1.32 -1.16
C LEU A 30 -4.36 0.39 -0.06
N LEU A 31 -5.29 -0.50 -0.40
CA LEU A 31 -5.79 -1.51 0.51
C LEU A 31 -4.70 -2.48 0.94
N ARG A 32 -3.89 -2.97 -0.01
CA ARG A 32 -2.77 -3.89 0.27
C ARG A 32 -1.75 -3.27 1.22
N LEU A 33 -1.36 -2.02 0.98
CA LEU A 33 -0.49 -1.30 1.91
C LEU A 33 -1.15 -1.17 3.29
N ALA A 34 -2.43 -0.80 3.36
CA ALA A 34 -3.14 -0.65 4.63
C ALA A 34 -3.21 -1.95 5.44
N GLU A 35 -3.41 -3.09 4.79
CA GLU A 35 -3.40 -4.41 5.42
C GLU A 35 -2.02 -4.76 5.98
N ALA A 36 -0.96 -4.55 5.19
CA ALA A 36 0.41 -4.73 5.65
C ALA A 36 0.74 -3.85 6.87
N VAL A 37 0.30 -2.58 6.88
CA VAL A 37 0.49 -1.70 8.04
C VAL A 37 -0.32 -2.16 9.26
N ARG A 38 -1.52 -2.72 9.08
CA ARG A 38 -2.31 -3.25 10.21
C ARG A 38 -1.63 -4.45 10.86
N ASN A 39 -1.09 -5.35 10.05
CA ASN A 39 -0.53 -6.63 10.51
C ASN A 39 0.98 -6.57 10.82
N CYS A 40 1.64 -5.41 10.63
CA CYS A 40 3.10 -5.28 10.72
C CYS A 40 3.72 -5.58 12.09
N GLN A 41 2.90 -5.80 13.12
CA GLN A 41 3.36 -6.22 14.44
C GLN A 41 3.70 -7.72 14.45
N GLU A 42 2.98 -8.52 13.68
CA GLU A 42 3.09 -9.97 13.63
C GLU A 42 3.70 -10.46 12.31
N GLU A 43 3.50 -9.72 11.22
CA GLU A 43 3.93 -10.06 9.87
C GLU A 43 4.93 -9.03 9.32
N ASP A 44 5.76 -9.45 8.36
CA ASP A 44 6.62 -8.52 7.62
C ASP A 44 5.77 -7.62 6.71
N PRO A 45 5.78 -6.29 6.90
CA PRO A 45 5.03 -5.38 6.04
C PRO A 45 5.66 -5.18 4.64
N ALA A 46 6.84 -5.74 4.37
CA ALA A 46 7.57 -5.57 3.11
C ALA A 46 7.54 -6.82 2.21
N THR A 47 6.41 -7.53 2.17
CA THR A 47 6.22 -8.68 1.27
C THR A 47 6.27 -8.27 -0.21
N PRO A 48 6.61 -9.19 -1.14
CA PRO A 48 6.67 -8.89 -2.57
C PRO A 48 5.42 -8.20 -3.13
N ASP A 49 4.23 -8.65 -2.75
CA ASP A 49 2.95 -8.03 -3.15
C ASP A 49 2.82 -6.58 -2.66
N VAL A 50 3.30 -6.29 -1.44
CA VAL A 50 3.27 -4.93 -0.89
C VAL A 50 4.28 -4.05 -1.61
N LEU A 51 5.45 -4.59 -1.94
CA LEU A 51 6.47 -3.89 -2.71
C LEU A 51 5.98 -3.54 -4.11
N GLU A 52 5.33 -4.49 -4.80
CA GLU A 52 4.73 -4.25 -6.11
C GLU A 52 3.65 -3.16 -6.06
N ALA A 53 2.74 -3.24 -5.07
CA ALA A 53 1.70 -2.21 -4.87
C ALA A 53 2.31 -0.84 -4.54
N LEU A 54 3.36 -0.80 -3.72
CA LEU A 54 4.08 0.41 -3.37
C LEU A 54 4.78 1.02 -4.59
N ASP A 55 5.44 0.20 -5.41
CA ASP A 55 6.11 0.63 -6.64
C ASP A 55 5.10 1.18 -7.66
N TRP A 56 3.95 0.52 -7.79
CA TRP A 56 2.86 0.99 -8.65
C TRP A 56 2.35 2.38 -8.24
N LEU A 57 2.11 2.59 -6.94
CA LEU A 57 1.65 3.88 -6.41
C LEU A 57 2.74 4.95 -6.52
N ALA A 58 3.98 4.61 -6.18
CA ALA A 58 5.12 5.52 -6.22
C ALA A 58 5.38 6.07 -7.63
N ALA A 59 5.21 5.25 -8.67
CA ALA A 59 5.38 5.69 -10.05
C ALA A 59 4.37 6.77 -10.49
N ARG A 60 3.27 6.97 -9.75
CA ARG A 60 2.15 7.85 -10.13
C ARG A 60 2.05 9.15 -9.32
N ILE A 61 2.92 9.33 -8.33
CA ILE A 61 2.89 10.51 -7.45
C ILE A 61 4.23 11.23 -7.45
N SER A 62 4.18 12.55 -7.32
CA SER A 62 5.39 13.34 -7.09
C SER A 62 6.09 12.86 -5.82
N ARG A 63 7.41 12.74 -5.85
CA ARG A 63 8.25 12.24 -4.73
C ARG A 63 7.98 10.78 -4.37
N GLY A 64 7.41 9.97 -5.28
CA GLY A 64 7.14 8.56 -5.03
C GLY A 64 8.35 7.74 -4.59
N ALA A 65 9.54 7.95 -5.19
CA ALA A 65 10.77 7.28 -4.78
C ALA A 65 11.16 7.59 -3.32
N LEU A 66 10.95 8.84 -2.87
CA LEU A 66 11.19 9.25 -1.49
C LEU A 66 10.21 8.55 -0.54
N LEU A 67 8.94 8.48 -0.90
CA LEU A 67 7.91 7.82 -0.07
C LEU A 67 8.08 6.30 -0.03
N ARG A 68 8.51 5.69 -1.13
CA ARG A 68 8.92 4.29 -1.17
C ARG A 68 10.05 4.02 -0.19
N SER A 69 11.11 4.82 -0.25
CA SER A 69 12.26 4.69 0.68
C SER A 69 11.83 4.89 2.13
N ALA A 70 10.98 5.88 2.41
CA ALA A 70 10.43 6.12 3.75
C ALA A 70 9.61 4.92 4.26
N PHE A 71 8.79 4.32 3.40
CA PHE A 71 8.00 3.13 3.76
C PHE A 71 8.90 1.95 4.13
N LEU A 72 9.92 1.67 3.32
CA LEU A 72 10.87 0.59 3.59
C LEU A 72 11.69 0.83 4.86
N LYS A 73 12.08 2.08 5.11
CA LYS A 73 12.76 2.45 6.36
C LYS A 73 11.85 2.26 7.57
N ALA A 74 10.58 2.64 7.46
CA ALA A 74 9.59 2.42 8.51
C ALA A 74 9.36 0.92 8.77
N ALA A 75 9.26 0.10 7.71
CA ALA A 75 9.11 -1.36 7.80
C ALA A 75 10.24 -2.03 8.60
N GLN A 76 11.46 -1.49 8.53
CA GLN A 76 12.63 -2.03 9.23
C GLN A 76 12.78 -1.52 10.67
N HIS A 77 11.86 -0.70 11.16
CA HIS A 77 11.97 -0.14 12.50
C HIS A 77 11.87 -1.27 13.57
N PRO A 78 12.82 -1.38 14.52
CA PRO A 78 12.90 -2.52 15.43
C PRO A 78 11.75 -2.52 16.45
N ILE A 79 11.33 -1.34 16.91
CA ILE A 79 10.22 -1.18 17.86
C ILE A 79 8.88 -1.30 17.09
N PRO A 80 8.01 -2.29 17.37
CA PRO A 80 6.79 -2.55 16.62
C PRO A 80 5.79 -1.39 16.57
N GLU A 81 5.62 -0.68 17.68
CA GLU A 81 4.69 0.45 17.78
C GLU A 81 5.16 1.63 16.91
N LEU A 82 6.46 1.89 16.93
CA LEU A 82 7.08 2.91 16.09
C LEU A 82 7.03 2.51 14.62
N ARG A 83 7.32 1.26 14.28
CA ARG A 83 7.15 0.69 12.93
C ARG A 83 5.75 0.96 12.39
N GLN A 84 4.74 0.56 13.14
CA GLN A 84 3.34 0.76 12.75
C GLN A 84 2.99 2.24 12.60
N SER A 85 3.43 3.10 13.53
CA SER A 85 3.13 4.53 13.46
C SER A 85 3.76 5.21 12.24
N GLU A 86 5.02 4.89 11.91
CA GLU A 86 5.75 5.45 10.78
C GLU A 86 5.20 4.94 9.44
N LEU A 87 4.82 3.66 9.38
CA LEU A 87 4.15 3.09 8.23
C LEU A 87 2.79 3.76 7.99
N TRP A 88 1.99 4.02 9.03
CA TRP A 88 0.73 4.75 8.91
C TRP A 88 0.93 6.19 8.41
N ARG A 89 1.95 6.89 8.92
CA ARG A 89 2.30 8.25 8.47
C ARG A 89 2.65 8.28 6.98
N THR A 90 3.47 7.32 6.56
CA THR A 90 3.89 7.20 5.15
C THR A 90 2.70 6.85 4.25
N LEU A 91 1.88 5.87 4.64
CA LEU A 91 0.67 5.47 3.90
C LEU A 91 -0.34 6.62 3.76
N ARG A 92 -0.56 7.40 4.82
CA ARG A 92 -1.44 8.58 4.76
C ARG A 92 -0.96 9.60 3.74
N THR A 93 0.36 9.81 3.67
CA THR A 93 0.98 10.74 2.73
C THR A 93 0.84 10.24 1.29
N ILE A 94 1.12 8.95 1.05
CA ILE A 94 0.90 8.29 -0.26
C ILE A 94 -0.56 8.46 -0.68
N ARG A 95 -1.52 8.12 0.18
CA ARG A 95 -2.96 8.23 -0.12
C ARG A 95 -3.38 9.65 -0.49
N SER A 96 -2.88 10.68 0.18
CA SER A 96 -3.17 12.08 -0.16
C SER A 96 -2.71 12.42 -1.57
N LEU A 97 -1.45 12.13 -1.88
CA LEU A 97 -0.85 12.48 -3.17
C LEU A 97 -1.44 11.69 -4.33
N VAL A 98 -1.82 10.43 -4.07
CA VAL A 98 -2.53 9.60 -5.07
C VAL A 98 -3.90 10.20 -5.38
N GLY A 99 -4.63 10.67 -4.37
CA GLY A 99 -5.90 11.37 -4.57
C GLY A 99 -5.75 12.66 -5.36
N GLU A 100 -4.69 13.43 -5.09
CA GLU A 100 -4.36 14.64 -5.85
C GLU A 100 -3.97 14.35 -7.31
N ALA A 101 -3.30 13.22 -7.57
CA ALA A 101 -2.92 12.81 -8.92
C ALA A 101 -4.11 12.28 -9.74
N ALA A 102 -5.07 11.61 -9.09
CA ALA A 102 -6.26 11.06 -9.75
C ALA A 102 -7.35 12.12 -10.07
N GLY A 103 -7.32 13.27 -9.39
CA GLY A 103 -8.25 14.37 -9.63
C GLY A 103 -7.81 15.37 -10.72
N ARG A 104 -6.71 15.11 -11.42
CA ARG A 104 -6.20 15.90 -12.55
C ARG A 104 -6.41 15.16 -13.86
#